data_AF-A0A552I131-F1
#
_entry.id   AF-A0A552I131-F1
#
_cell.length_a   1.000
_cell.length_b   1.000
_cell.length_c   1.000
_cell.angle_alpha   90.00
_cell.angle_beta   90.00
_cell.angle_gamma   90.00
#
_symmetry.space_group_name_H-M   'P 1'
#
loop_
_entity.id
_entity.type
_entity.pdbx_description
1 polymer ?
#
loop_
_entity_poly.entity_id
_entity_poly.type
_entity_poly.pdbx_seq_one_letter_code
_entity_poly.pdbx_strand_id
1 'polypeptide(L)'
;MITTSRQIPLALVFNYLFQFSNAANFEDAFSTVFDENYDVAKATTLRNQWREGDFGNFPSIEVVGSEVLGTANGAYAASNNKIYLSEGFLATASEAALVWVLLEEYGHFIDAQINSTDAAGDEGRIFAALVMGESLSGAELAQLKAEDDHGFIRINGVNIEIEMANFTGTNGNDTIIGTNDNDSIDGLGGNDSLSGLGGDDILNGGDGNDTLNGGDGNDTLNPGLGIDTVDGNTGTDTLIVDYTNATNLTSGIENTAFTTYIRNRNNGVDLLYYPNIELV
;
A
#
# COMPACT_ATOMS: atom_id res chain seq x y z
N MET A 1 -9.61 -27.50 15.09
CA MET A 1 -8.55 -28.12 14.27
C MET A 1 -7.29 -27.29 14.43
N ILE A 2 -6.12 -27.92 14.40
CA ILE A 2 -4.84 -27.40 14.92
C ILE A 2 -4.48 -26.07 14.23
N THR A 3 -4.60 -24.94 14.93
CA THR A 3 -4.04 -23.64 14.52
C THR A 3 -2.56 -23.66 14.86
N THR A 4 -1.74 -24.28 14.01
CA THR A 4 -0.31 -23.95 14.01
C THR A 4 -0.23 -22.48 13.60
N SER A 5 0.19 -21.60 14.50
CA SER A 5 0.55 -20.23 14.16
C SER A 5 1.54 -20.29 12.99
N ARG A 6 1.15 -19.75 11.84
CA ARG A 6 2.02 -19.68 10.67
C ARG A 6 3.29 -18.91 11.05
N GLN A 7 4.45 -19.47 10.70
CA GLN A 7 5.73 -18.85 11.05
C GLN A 7 6.11 -17.77 10.03
N ILE A 8 6.68 -16.68 10.55
CA ILE A 8 7.28 -15.61 9.75
C ILE A 8 8.62 -16.12 9.18
N PRO A 9 8.88 -16.00 7.86
CA PRO A 9 10.04 -16.61 7.20
C PRO A 9 11.37 -15.84 7.41
N LEU A 10 11.68 -15.45 8.65
CA LEU A 10 12.88 -14.64 8.97
C LEU A 10 14.19 -15.28 8.51
N ALA A 11 14.31 -16.61 8.59
CA ALA A 11 15.51 -17.31 8.12
C ALA A 11 15.76 -17.10 6.62
N LEU A 12 14.69 -17.00 5.83
CA LEU A 12 14.78 -16.75 4.39
C LEU A 12 15.12 -15.29 4.11
N VAL A 13 14.47 -14.34 4.80
CA VAL A 13 14.79 -12.90 4.73
C VAL A 13 16.27 -12.64 5.03
N PHE A 14 16.77 -13.21 6.14
CA PHE A 14 18.17 -13.05 6.54
C PHE A 14 19.16 -13.72 5.58
N ASN A 15 18.76 -14.81 4.90
CA ASN A 15 19.57 -15.39 3.85
C ASN A 15 19.70 -14.44 2.64
N TYR A 16 18.61 -13.78 2.23
CA TYR A 16 18.66 -12.76 1.18
C TYR A 16 19.59 -11.60 1.56
N LEU A 17 19.44 -11.05 2.77
CA LEU A 17 20.32 -9.97 3.27
C LEU A 17 21.79 -10.41 3.36
N PHE A 18 22.05 -11.64 3.82
CA PHE A 18 23.40 -12.21 3.82
C PHE A 18 23.99 -12.26 2.41
N GLN A 19 23.23 -12.76 1.42
CA GLN A 19 23.70 -12.83 0.04
C GLN A 19 23.95 -11.43 -0.53
N PHE A 20 23.01 -10.51 -0.32
CA PHE A 20 23.10 -9.13 -0.76
C PHE A 20 24.33 -8.41 -0.18
N SER A 21 24.62 -8.61 1.12
CA SER A 21 25.82 -8.04 1.77
C SER A 21 27.14 -8.52 1.13
N ASN A 22 27.14 -9.69 0.52
CA ASN A 22 28.29 -10.27 -0.19
C ASN A 22 28.33 -9.91 -1.68
N ALA A 23 27.30 -9.25 -2.22
CA ALA A 23 27.24 -8.85 -3.61
C ALA A 23 28.32 -7.80 -3.95
N ALA A 24 28.85 -7.89 -5.16
CA ALA A 24 29.89 -6.98 -5.65
C ALA A 24 29.36 -5.55 -5.86
N ASN A 25 28.09 -5.43 -6.26
CA ASN A 25 27.37 -4.19 -6.52
C ASN A 25 26.62 -3.65 -5.28
N PHE A 26 26.92 -4.10 -4.07
CA PHE A 26 26.23 -3.67 -2.84
C PHE A 26 26.21 -2.15 -2.69
N GLU A 27 27.36 -1.48 -2.88
CA GLU A 27 27.45 -0.03 -2.72
C GLU A 27 26.63 0.70 -3.80
N ASP A 28 26.70 0.23 -5.06
CA ASP A 28 25.92 0.78 -6.17
C ASP A 28 24.41 0.61 -5.92
N ALA A 29 24.01 -0.54 -5.36
CA ALA A 29 22.63 -0.82 -4.99
C ALA A 29 22.17 0.09 -3.83
N PHE A 30 22.97 0.26 -2.78
CA PHE A 30 22.66 1.17 -1.69
C PHE A 30 22.51 2.62 -2.16
N SER A 31 23.39 3.09 -3.05
CA SER A 31 23.25 4.43 -3.65
C SER A 31 22.04 4.54 -4.59
N THR A 32 21.58 3.42 -5.15
CA THR A 32 20.35 3.39 -5.94
C THR A 32 19.13 3.53 -5.05
N VAL A 33 19.10 2.85 -3.90
CA VAL A 33 17.98 2.93 -2.95
C VAL A 33 18.00 4.27 -2.23
N PHE A 34 19.04 4.52 -1.43
CA PHE A 34 19.08 5.54 -0.38
C PHE A 34 19.78 6.85 -0.81
N ASP A 35 19.85 7.08 -2.12
CA ASP A 35 20.61 8.14 -2.80
C ASP A 35 22.12 8.19 -2.48
N GLU A 36 22.87 9.15 -3.03
CA GLU A 36 24.33 9.25 -2.82
C GLU A 36 24.73 9.88 -1.47
N ASN A 37 23.75 10.37 -0.68
CA ASN A 37 24.01 11.20 0.50
C ASN A 37 23.94 10.44 1.84
N TYR A 38 23.70 9.13 1.85
CA TYR A 38 23.64 8.34 3.08
C TYR A 38 24.98 8.23 3.81
N ASP A 39 24.92 7.92 5.11
CA ASP A 39 26.08 7.65 5.95
C ASP A 39 26.75 6.31 5.56
N VAL A 40 27.71 6.39 4.63
CA VAL A 40 28.48 5.25 4.13
C VAL A 40 29.17 4.46 5.25
N ALA A 41 29.57 5.10 6.35
CA ALA A 41 30.23 4.42 7.46
C ALA A 41 29.24 3.54 8.24
N LYS A 42 28.01 4.01 8.44
CA LYS A 42 26.93 3.20 9.01
C LYS A 42 26.50 2.08 8.07
N ALA A 43 26.33 2.35 6.79
CA ALA A 43 26.00 1.34 5.79
C ALA A 43 27.08 0.23 5.73
N THR A 44 28.36 0.60 5.78
CA THR A 44 29.48 -0.37 5.87
C THR A 44 29.41 -1.21 7.14
N THR A 45 29.01 -0.61 8.26
CA THR A 45 28.85 -1.32 9.54
C THR A 45 27.72 -2.34 9.46
N LEU A 46 26.56 -1.95 8.93
CA LEU A 46 25.42 -2.86 8.69
C LEU A 46 25.82 -4.01 7.76
N ARG A 47 26.49 -3.71 6.64
CA ARG A 47 26.98 -4.71 5.70
C ARG A 47 27.85 -5.77 6.37
N ASN A 48 28.78 -5.36 7.23
CA ASN A 48 29.68 -6.30 7.91
C ASN A 48 28.93 -7.17 8.93
N GLN A 49 27.97 -6.61 9.66
CA GLN A 49 27.10 -7.38 10.56
C GLN A 49 26.33 -8.46 9.81
N TRP A 50 25.74 -8.12 8.66
CA TRP A 50 24.98 -9.07 7.85
C TRP A 50 25.86 -10.20 7.30
N ARG A 51 27.11 -9.89 6.91
CA ARG A 51 28.11 -10.89 6.49
C ARG A 51 28.50 -11.86 7.59
N GLU A 52 28.44 -11.41 8.84
CA GLU A 52 28.69 -12.25 10.02
C GLU A 52 27.44 -13.04 10.44
N GLY A 53 26.30 -12.80 9.80
CA GLY A 53 25.01 -13.37 10.16
C GLY A 53 24.39 -12.72 11.40
N ASP A 54 24.86 -11.53 11.79
CA ASP A 54 24.30 -10.75 12.89
C ASP A 54 23.15 -9.87 12.38
N PHE A 55 21.93 -10.32 12.68
CA PHE A 55 20.68 -9.61 12.39
C PHE A 55 20.01 -9.09 13.67
N GLY A 56 20.72 -9.08 14.80
CA GLY A 56 20.14 -8.71 16.10
C GLY A 56 19.74 -7.24 16.23
N ASN A 57 20.20 -6.39 15.30
CA ASN A 57 19.88 -4.96 15.26
C ASN A 57 18.60 -4.65 14.46
N PHE A 58 18.05 -5.62 13.72
CA PHE A 58 16.80 -5.41 13.00
C PHE A 58 15.59 -5.31 13.95
N PRO A 59 14.59 -4.49 13.62
CA PRO A 59 13.39 -4.31 14.45
C PRO A 59 12.64 -5.62 14.67
N SER A 60 12.04 -5.76 15.85
CA SER A 60 11.17 -6.90 16.15
C SER A 60 9.84 -6.78 15.41
N ILE A 61 9.29 -7.91 14.98
CA ILE A 61 7.99 -7.96 14.30
C ILE A 61 6.87 -8.23 15.33
N GLU A 62 5.83 -7.41 15.29
CA GLU A 62 4.61 -7.53 16.07
C GLU A 62 3.43 -7.79 15.13
N VAL A 63 2.73 -8.92 15.31
CA VAL A 63 1.52 -9.21 14.54
C VAL A 63 0.33 -8.53 15.21
N VAL A 64 -0.42 -7.77 14.43
CA VAL A 64 -1.62 -7.05 14.88
C VAL A 64 -2.83 -7.44 14.02
N GLY A 65 -4.03 -7.26 14.54
CA GLY A 65 -5.25 -7.50 13.75
C GLY A 65 -5.25 -6.64 12.48
N SER A 66 -5.77 -7.17 11.37
CA SER A 66 -5.77 -6.45 10.09
C SER A 66 -6.38 -5.06 10.19
N GLU A 67 -7.43 -4.91 11.01
CA GLU A 67 -8.10 -3.64 11.27
C GLU A 67 -7.21 -2.56 11.91
N VAL A 68 -6.09 -2.97 12.51
CA VAL A 68 -5.14 -2.06 13.16
C VAL A 68 -4.27 -1.35 12.12
N LEU A 69 -3.86 -2.07 11.07
CA LEU A 69 -3.03 -1.53 10.00
C LEU A 69 -3.85 -0.93 8.84
N GLY A 70 -5.18 -1.01 8.93
CA GLY A 70 -6.05 -0.61 7.84
C GLY A 70 -5.83 -1.55 6.66
N THR A 71 -5.37 -1.00 5.54
CA THR A 71 -5.06 -1.72 4.31
C THR A 71 -3.60 -2.19 4.25
N ALA A 72 -2.72 -1.72 5.15
CA ALA A 72 -1.30 -2.04 5.07
C ALA A 72 -0.99 -3.50 5.48
N ASN A 73 -0.17 -4.17 4.68
CA ASN A 73 0.29 -5.54 4.93
C ASN A 73 1.41 -5.59 5.97
N GLY A 74 2.29 -4.59 5.96
CA GLY A 74 3.35 -4.32 6.92
C GLY A 74 3.41 -2.83 7.25
N ALA A 75 4.11 -2.47 8.32
CA ALA A 75 4.47 -1.08 8.60
C ALA A 75 5.64 -0.96 9.57
N TYR A 76 6.67 -0.18 9.23
CA TYR A 76 7.77 0.15 10.11
C TYR A 76 7.45 1.40 10.93
N ALA A 77 7.53 1.26 12.26
CA ALA A 77 7.35 2.37 13.19
C ALA A 77 8.70 2.85 13.73
N ALA A 78 9.27 3.90 13.14
CA ALA A 78 10.52 4.51 13.59
C ALA A 78 10.46 4.98 15.06
N SER A 79 9.28 5.37 15.55
CA SER A 79 9.06 5.87 16.90
C SER A 79 9.33 4.85 18.02
N ASN A 80 9.19 3.55 17.73
CA ASN A 80 9.43 2.48 18.69
C ASN A 80 10.30 1.34 18.15
N ASN A 81 10.84 1.49 16.94
CA ASN A 81 11.70 0.54 16.24
C ASN A 81 11.08 -0.87 16.15
N LYS A 82 9.85 -0.94 15.63
CA LYS A 82 9.13 -2.19 15.38
C LYS A 82 8.58 -2.24 13.97
N ILE A 83 8.44 -3.46 13.47
CA ILE A 83 7.62 -3.74 12.29
C ILE A 83 6.29 -4.30 12.79
N TYR A 84 5.20 -3.77 12.29
CA TYR A 84 3.87 -4.31 12.47
C TYR A 84 3.48 -5.12 11.24
N LEU A 85 2.89 -6.29 11.44
CA LEU A 85 2.47 -7.18 10.34
C LEU A 85 0.99 -7.53 10.50
N SER A 86 0.23 -7.43 9.40
CA SER A 86 -1.19 -7.75 9.37
C SER A 86 -1.43 -9.24 9.64
N GLU A 87 -2.29 -9.57 10.60
CA GLU A 87 -2.67 -10.97 10.90
C GLU A 87 -3.32 -11.64 9.69
N GLY A 88 -4.19 -10.92 8.97
CA GLY A 88 -4.83 -11.42 7.74
C GLY A 88 -3.82 -11.72 6.64
N PHE A 89 -2.88 -10.80 6.40
CA PHE A 89 -1.80 -11.00 5.45
C PHE A 89 -0.92 -12.20 5.83
N LEU A 90 -0.50 -12.28 7.10
CA LEU A 90 0.27 -13.43 7.59
C LEU A 90 -0.47 -14.74 7.35
N ALA A 91 -1.80 -14.77 7.50
CA ALA A 91 -2.60 -15.97 7.28
C ALA A 91 -2.62 -16.40 5.81
N THR A 92 -2.80 -15.48 4.86
CA THR A 92 -3.14 -15.78 3.46
C THR A 92 -1.99 -15.66 2.47
N ALA A 93 -0.99 -14.81 2.74
CA ALA A 93 0.10 -14.47 1.81
C ALA A 93 0.88 -15.71 1.34
N SER A 94 1.67 -15.60 0.26
CA SER A 94 2.69 -16.60 -0.04
C SER A 94 3.93 -16.41 0.86
N GLU A 95 4.84 -17.39 0.93
CA GLU A 95 6.13 -17.19 1.61
C GLU A 95 6.95 -16.10 0.92
N ALA A 96 6.90 -16.03 -0.41
CA ALA A 96 7.57 -15.00 -1.19
C ALA A 96 7.01 -13.60 -0.88
N ALA A 97 5.68 -13.44 -0.82
CA ALA A 97 5.04 -12.18 -0.47
C ALA A 97 5.40 -11.73 0.96
N LEU A 98 5.48 -12.66 1.92
CA LEU A 98 5.95 -12.34 3.27
C LEU A 98 7.41 -11.87 3.28
N VAL A 99 8.29 -12.51 2.51
CA VAL A 99 9.69 -12.08 2.41
C VAL A 99 9.79 -10.69 1.78
N TRP A 100 8.97 -10.42 0.77
CA TRP A 100 8.92 -9.16 0.05
C TRP A 100 8.58 -8.00 1.01
N VAL A 101 7.42 -8.07 1.67
CA VAL A 101 6.98 -7.05 2.65
C VAL A 101 8.01 -6.89 3.77
N LEU A 102 8.55 -7.98 4.31
CA LEU A 102 9.56 -7.85 5.38
C LEU A 102 10.85 -7.17 4.92
N LEU A 103 11.28 -7.40 3.69
CA LEU A 103 12.47 -6.72 3.15
C LEU A 103 12.19 -5.25 2.93
N GLU A 104 11.01 -4.89 2.45
CA GLU A 104 10.56 -3.52 2.30
C GLU A 104 10.57 -2.77 3.64
N GLU A 105 9.93 -3.32 4.67
CA GLU A 105 9.92 -2.72 6.02
C GLU A 105 11.32 -2.61 6.63
N TYR A 106 12.20 -3.56 6.32
CA TYR A 106 13.61 -3.47 6.70
C TYR A 106 14.36 -2.40 5.91
N GLY A 107 13.98 -2.12 4.67
CA GLY A 107 14.48 -1.00 3.86
C GLY A 107 14.22 0.34 4.55
N HIS A 108 12.98 0.61 4.99
CA HIS A 108 12.64 1.82 5.75
C HIS A 108 13.42 1.92 7.06
N PHE A 109 13.56 0.81 7.79
CA PHE A 109 14.43 0.77 8.98
C PHE A 109 15.87 1.17 8.66
N ILE A 110 16.45 0.61 7.59
CA ILE A 110 17.82 0.89 7.16
C ILE A 110 17.97 2.34 6.78
N ASP A 111 17.03 2.89 5.99
CA ASP A 111 17.02 4.29 5.60
C ASP A 111 17.08 5.18 6.84
N ALA A 112 16.17 4.98 7.80
CA ALA A 112 16.14 5.71 9.06
C ALA A 112 17.43 5.57 9.91
N GLN A 113 18.26 4.54 9.68
CA GLN A 113 19.56 4.42 10.35
C GLN A 113 20.66 5.22 9.66
N ILE A 114 20.67 5.23 8.32
CA ILE A 114 21.80 5.73 7.52
C ILE A 114 21.56 7.13 6.95
N ASN A 115 20.31 7.53 6.80
CA ASN A 115 19.88 8.83 6.33
C ASN A 115 19.35 9.69 7.50
N SER A 116 19.61 11.00 7.42
CA SER A 116 19.15 11.99 8.43
C SER A 116 17.93 12.77 7.98
N THR A 117 17.60 12.65 6.71
CA THR A 117 16.44 13.18 6.00
C THR A 117 15.99 12.02 5.12
N ASP A 118 14.69 11.72 5.06
CA ASP A 118 14.18 10.75 4.07
C ASP A 118 14.81 11.02 2.72
N ALA A 119 15.29 9.94 2.11
CA ALA A 119 15.44 9.95 0.67
C ALA A 119 14.02 10.04 0.08
N ALA A 120 13.89 10.71 -1.06
CA ALA A 120 12.59 10.80 -1.71
C ALA A 120 12.37 9.50 -2.49
N GLY A 121 11.29 8.78 -2.19
CA GLY A 121 10.96 7.54 -2.89
C GLY A 121 10.39 6.45 -2.01
N ASP A 122 10.09 5.30 -2.61
CA ASP A 122 9.77 4.06 -1.91
C ASP A 122 11.06 3.27 -1.62
N GLU A 123 11.92 3.74 -0.71
CA GLU A 123 13.21 3.08 -0.44
C GLU A 123 13.02 1.62 -0.02
N GLY A 124 11.96 1.31 0.72
CA GLY A 124 11.59 -0.05 1.09
C GLY A 124 11.40 -0.95 -0.14
N ARG A 125 10.54 -0.56 -1.07
CA ARG A 125 10.25 -1.32 -2.29
C ARG A 125 11.47 -1.48 -3.18
N ILE A 126 12.23 -0.41 -3.41
CA ILE A 126 13.48 -0.48 -4.21
C ILE A 126 14.47 -1.41 -3.52
N PHE A 127 14.62 -1.32 -2.20
CA PHE A 127 15.49 -2.19 -1.42
C PHE A 127 15.08 -3.66 -1.54
N ALA A 128 13.80 -3.98 -1.37
CA ALA A 128 13.28 -5.34 -1.48
C ALA A 128 13.58 -5.93 -2.87
N ALA A 129 13.25 -5.21 -3.94
CA ALA A 129 13.53 -5.61 -5.32
C ALA A 129 15.02 -5.94 -5.53
N LEU A 130 15.92 -5.03 -5.14
CA LEU A 130 17.36 -5.23 -5.33
C LEU A 130 17.93 -6.38 -4.48
N VAL A 131 17.45 -6.56 -3.25
CA VAL A 131 17.87 -7.64 -2.36
C VAL A 131 17.44 -9.00 -2.89
N MET A 132 16.26 -9.10 -3.50
CA MET A 132 15.77 -10.33 -4.13
C MET A 132 16.36 -10.57 -5.52
N GLY A 133 17.17 -9.64 -6.04
CA GLY A 133 17.84 -9.75 -7.33
C GLY A 133 16.95 -9.41 -8.52
N GLU A 134 15.87 -8.66 -8.30
CA GLU A 134 15.06 -8.10 -9.37
C GLU A 134 15.80 -6.98 -10.10
N SER A 135 15.45 -6.77 -11.36
CA SER A 135 16.03 -5.72 -12.19
C SER A 135 14.96 -4.69 -12.51
N LEU A 136 15.06 -3.51 -11.90
CA LEU A 136 14.20 -2.37 -12.20
C LEU A 136 14.71 -1.67 -13.47
N SER A 137 13.82 -1.45 -14.43
CA SER A 137 14.13 -0.59 -15.58
C SER A 137 14.33 0.84 -15.12
N GLY A 138 15.01 1.66 -15.95
CA GLY A 138 15.21 3.07 -15.63
C GLY A 138 13.91 3.87 -15.54
N ALA A 139 12.80 3.37 -16.10
CA ALA A 139 11.48 3.99 -15.98
C ALA A 139 10.81 3.62 -14.65
N GLU A 140 10.80 2.33 -14.29
CA GLU A 140 10.26 1.84 -13.01
C GLU A 140 11.01 2.45 -11.83
N LEU A 141 12.35 2.48 -11.88
CA LEU A 141 13.17 3.10 -10.85
C LEU A 141 12.89 4.61 -10.72
N ALA A 142 12.60 5.29 -11.83
CA ALA A 142 12.29 6.72 -11.79
C ALA A 142 10.89 7.02 -11.24
N GLN A 143 9.93 6.09 -11.40
CA GLN A 143 8.61 6.17 -10.77
C GLN A 143 8.74 5.98 -9.26
N LEU A 144 9.42 4.90 -8.83
CA LEU A 144 9.62 4.59 -7.41
C LEU A 144 10.40 5.65 -6.64
N LYS A 145 11.34 6.33 -7.30
CA LYS A 145 12.08 7.47 -6.71
C LYS A 145 11.28 8.78 -6.69
N ALA A 146 10.15 8.83 -7.38
CA ALA A 146 9.28 10.00 -7.40
C ALA A 146 8.08 9.85 -6.47
N GLU A 147 7.76 8.62 -6.07
CA GLU A 147 6.75 8.22 -5.08
C GLU A 147 7.34 8.45 -3.67
N ASP A 148 7.21 9.66 -3.13
CA ASP A 148 7.68 10.05 -1.77
C ASP A 148 6.48 10.03 -0.82
N ASP A 149 5.90 8.84 -0.66
CA ASP A 149 4.49 8.66 -0.39
C ASP A 149 4.21 8.05 1.00
N HIS A 150 4.63 8.79 2.02
CA HIS A 150 4.40 8.41 3.42
C HIS A 150 3.02 8.85 3.94
N GLY A 151 2.22 7.87 4.37
CA GLY A 151 1.02 8.04 5.17
C GLY A 151 1.29 7.83 6.67
N PHE A 152 0.45 8.40 7.55
CA PHE A 152 0.53 8.11 8.99
C PHE A 152 -0.78 7.54 9.51
N ILE A 153 -0.74 6.31 10.05
CA ILE A 153 -1.81 5.77 10.89
C ILE A 153 -1.45 5.92 12.36
N ARG A 154 -2.47 6.02 13.23
CA ARG A 154 -2.25 6.19 14.67
C ARG A 154 -2.76 5.00 15.45
N ILE A 155 -1.85 4.22 16.01
CA ILE A 155 -2.15 3.02 16.80
C ILE A 155 -1.75 3.26 18.26
N ASN A 156 -2.71 3.22 19.18
CA ASN A 156 -2.48 3.42 20.62
C ASN A 156 -1.69 4.71 20.97
N GLY A 157 -1.85 5.76 20.17
CA GLY A 157 -1.15 7.03 20.34
C GLY A 157 0.21 7.14 19.65
N VAL A 158 0.67 6.06 19.01
CA VAL A 158 1.90 5.98 18.21
C VAL A 158 1.57 6.30 16.75
N ASN A 159 2.31 7.22 16.13
CA ASN A 159 2.25 7.41 14.68
C ASN A 159 3.08 6.30 14.03
N ILE A 160 2.45 5.58 13.11
CA ILE A 160 3.07 4.54 12.30
C ILE A 160 3.02 5.05 10.87
N GLU A 161 4.18 5.04 10.24
CA GLU A 161 4.34 5.36 8.83
C GLU A 161 3.90 4.14 8.01
N ILE A 162 3.08 4.38 7.00
CA ILE A 162 2.67 3.38 6.03
C ILE A 162 2.93 3.95 4.64
N GLU A 163 3.46 3.14 3.74
CA GLU A 163 3.61 3.56 2.35
C GLU A 163 2.25 3.45 1.65
N MET A 164 1.84 4.54 1.01
CA MET A 164 0.65 4.59 0.17
C MET A 164 0.88 5.55 -0.98
N ALA A 165 0.97 5.07 -2.22
CA ALA A 165 1.19 5.95 -3.36
C ALA A 165 0.00 6.93 -3.53
N ASN A 166 0.25 8.24 -3.49
CA ASN A 166 -0.80 9.25 -3.51
C ASN A 166 -0.97 9.84 -4.91
N PHE A 167 -2.08 9.52 -5.54
CA PHE A 167 -2.46 10.11 -6.81
C PHE A 167 -3.55 11.16 -6.58
N THR A 168 -3.31 12.39 -7.01
CA THR A 168 -4.33 13.45 -7.00
C THR A 168 -4.57 13.95 -8.41
N GLY A 169 -5.83 13.85 -8.85
CA GLY A 169 -6.34 14.40 -10.09
C GLY A 169 -6.51 15.92 -10.05
N THR A 170 -7.37 16.41 -10.92
CA THR A 170 -7.67 17.83 -11.10
C THR A 170 -9.18 18.07 -10.95
N ASN A 171 -9.65 19.29 -11.17
CA ASN A 171 -11.12 19.53 -11.24
C ASN A 171 -11.68 19.27 -12.66
N GLY A 172 -11.01 18.44 -13.44
CA GLY A 172 -11.42 18.05 -14.79
C GLY A 172 -11.29 16.54 -14.94
N ASN A 173 -11.69 16.02 -16.11
CA ASN A 173 -11.71 14.57 -16.34
C ASN A 173 -10.30 13.99 -16.41
N ASP A 174 -9.98 13.09 -15.48
CA ASP A 174 -8.70 12.45 -15.35
C ASP A 174 -8.76 10.94 -15.61
N THR A 175 -7.60 10.37 -15.95
CA THR A 175 -7.41 8.91 -16.03
C THR A 175 -6.19 8.58 -15.20
N ILE A 176 -6.42 7.95 -14.06
CA ILE A 176 -5.39 7.64 -13.08
C ILE A 176 -5.33 6.13 -12.93
N ILE A 177 -4.11 5.61 -13.01
CA ILE A 177 -3.80 4.19 -12.81
C ILE A 177 -2.74 4.15 -11.72
N GLY A 178 -3.05 3.44 -10.66
CA GLY A 178 -2.20 3.17 -9.51
C GLY A 178 -1.11 2.14 -9.80
N THR A 179 -0.66 1.48 -8.75
CA THR A 179 0.47 0.56 -8.73
C THR A 179 0.03 -0.86 -8.34
N ASN A 180 0.95 -1.80 -8.13
CA ASN A 180 0.56 -3.12 -7.61
C ASN A 180 0.67 -3.19 -6.07
N ASP A 181 0.89 -2.04 -5.44
CA ASP A 181 0.96 -1.83 -4.01
C ASP A 181 -0.18 -0.91 -3.58
N ASN A 182 -0.38 -0.75 -2.28
CA ASN A 182 -1.51 0.03 -1.76
C ASN A 182 -1.44 1.50 -2.20
N ASP A 183 -2.48 1.98 -2.87
CA ASP A 183 -2.57 3.35 -3.34
C ASP A 183 -3.66 4.16 -2.62
N SER A 184 -3.51 5.49 -2.63
CA SER A 184 -4.57 6.45 -2.32
C SER A 184 -4.79 7.37 -3.52
N ILE A 185 -5.90 7.17 -4.21
CA ILE A 185 -6.27 7.90 -5.43
C ILE A 185 -7.43 8.86 -5.15
N ASP A 186 -7.26 10.14 -5.45
CA ASP A 186 -8.30 11.18 -5.35
C ASP A 186 -8.52 11.86 -6.72
N GLY A 187 -9.68 11.60 -7.35
CA GLY A 187 -10.08 12.21 -8.62
C GLY A 187 -10.49 13.67 -8.51
N LEU A 188 -10.87 14.13 -7.31
CA LEU A 188 -11.43 15.45 -7.02
C LEU A 188 -12.75 15.78 -7.73
N GLY A 189 -12.73 16.17 -8.99
CA GLY A 189 -13.98 16.45 -9.68
C GLY A 189 -13.81 16.47 -11.18
N GLY A 190 -14.84 16.09 -11.91
CA GLY A 190 -14.69 15.69 -13.30
C GLY A 190 -15.51 14.45 -13.57
N ASN A 191 -15.26 13.80 -14.69
CA ASN A 191 -15.74 12.43 -14.88
C ASN A 191 -14.49 11.58 -15.03
N ASP A 192 -14.10 10.93 -13.95
CA ASP A 192 -12.78 10.35 -13.79
C ASP A 192 -12.79 8.84 -14.03
N SER A 193 -11.63 8.31 -14.43
CA SER A 193 -11.38 6.88 -14.55
C SER A 193 -10.21 6.51 -13.65
N LEU A 194 -10.49 5.85 -12.53
CA LEU A 194 -9.54 5.51 -11.48
C LEU A 194 -9.36 3.99 -11.42
N SER A 195 -8.11 3.51 -11.37
CA SER A 195 -7.78 2.09 -11.23
C SER A 195 -6.67 1.91 -10.20
N GLY A 196 -6.88 1.10 -9.17
CA GLY A 196 -5.86 0.77 -8.17
C GLY A 196 -4.84 -0.25 -8.70
N LEU A 197 -5.34 -1.30 -9.36
CA LEU A 197 -4.60 -2.46 -9.92
C LEU A 197 -4.34 -3.57 -8.90
N GLY A 198 -3.37 -3.46 -8.02
CA GLY A 198 -3.08 -4.49 -7.02
C GLY A 198 -2.66 -3.84 -5.72
N GLY A 199 -2.84 -4.54 -4.60
CA GLY A 199 -2.74 -3.90 -3.28
C GLY A 199 -4.12 -3.56 -2.75
N ASP A 200 -4.18 -3.19 -1.48
CA ASP A 200 -5.41 -2.80 -0.81
C ASP A 200 -5.56 -1.27 -0.89
N ASP A 201 -6.36 -0.78 -1.84
CA ASP A 201 -6.35 0.61 -2.29
C ASP A 201 -7.46 1.48 -1.66
N ILE A 202 -7.28 2.81 -1.70
CA ILE A 202 -8.32 3.80 -1.41
C ILE A 202 -8.59 4.66 -2.65
N LEU A 203 -9.76 4.52 -3.28
CA LEU A 203 -10.14 5.34 -4.43
C LEU A 203 -11.29 6.28 -4.08
N ASN A 204 -11.10 7.58 -4.29
CA ASN A 204 -12.11 8.63 -4.16
C ASN A 204 -12.39 9.25 -5.54
N GLY A 205 -13.61 9.08 -6.06
CA GLY A 205 -14.05 9.67 -7.34
C GLY A 205 -14.22 11.19 -7.24
N GLY A 206 -15.00 11.62 -6.26
CA GLY A 206 -15.22 13.05 -6.01
C GLY A 206 -16.53 13.54 -6.63
N ASP A 207 -16.52 14.73 -7.24
CA ASP A 207 -17.71 15.31 -7.90
C ASP A 207 -17.77 14.93 -9.38
N GLY A 208 -18.85 14.30 -9.82
CA GLY A 208 -19.17 14.03 -11.23
C GLY A 208 -19.38 12.55 -11.48
N ASN A 209 -19.31 12.10 -12.73
CA ASN A 209 -19.67 10.72 -13.09
C ASN A 209 -18.41 9.87 -13.28
N ASP A 210 -18.07 9.11 -12.26
CA ASP A 210 -16.77 8.46 -12.18
C ASP A 210 -16.82 6.95 -12.46
N THR A 211 -15.67 6.40 -12.85
CA THR A 211 -15.45 4.95 -12.99
C THR A 211 -14.28 4.55 -12.11
N LEU A 212 -14.54 3.76 -11.06
CA LEU A 212 -13.54 3.25 -10.13
C LEU A 212 -13.38 1.74 -10.32
N ASN A 213 -12.14 1.27 -10.37
CA ASN A 213 -11.78 -0.14 -10.34
C ASN A 213 -10.74 -0.34 -9.23
N GLY A 214 -11.08 -1.12 -8.21
CA GLY A 214 -10.18 -1.45 -7.11
C GLY A 214 -8.99 -2.24 -7.63
N GLY A 215 -9.16 -3.54 -7.85
CA GLY A 215 -8.11 -4.35 -8.44
C GLY A 215 -8.01 -5.71 -7.78
N ASP A 216 -6.79 -6.14 -7.52
CA ASP A 216 -6.49 -7.29 -6.66
C ASP A 216 -6.14 -6.79 -5.25
N GLY A 217 -6.98 -7.04 -4.26
CA GLY A 217 -6.76 -6.60 -2.88
C GLY A 217 -8.07 -6.22 -2.21
N ASN A 218 -8.03 -5.82 -0.95
CA ASN A 218 -9.21 -5.39 -0.21
C ASN A 218 -9.37 -3.88 -0.29
N ASP A 219 -10.19 -3.40 -1.23
CA ASP A 219 -10.21 -2.00 -1.60
C ASP A 219 -11.28 -1.20 -0.84
N THR A 220 -11.01 0.09 -0.61
CA THR A 220 -11.99 1.06 -0.12
C THR A 220 -12.34 2.05 -1.22
N LEU A 221 -13.57 1.97 -1.71
CA LEU A 221 -14.02 2.68 -2.90
C LEU A 221 -15.10 3.69 -2.51
N ASN A 222 -14.87 4.95 -2.81
CA ASN A 222 -15.80 6.05 -2.57
C ASN A 222 -16.07 6.80 -3.89
N PRO A 223 -17.16 6.47 -4.60
CA PRO A 223 -17.45 7.12 -5.88
C PRO A 223 -17.80 8.61 -5.74
N GLY A 224 -18.19 9.09 -4.56
CA GLY A 224 -18.59 10.49 -4.38
C GLY A 224 -19.96 10.83 -4.97
N LEU A 225 -20.08 12.02 -5.55
CA LEU A 225 -21.34 12.57 -6.05
C LEU A 225 -21.47 12.45 -7.57
N GLY A 226 -22.31 11.53 -8.04
CA GLY A 226 -22.81 11.61 -9.41
C GLY A 226 -23.52 10.34 -9.83
N ILE A 227 -23.33 9.97 -11.10
CA ILE A 227 -23.75 8.69 -11.65
C ILE A 227 -22.50 7.89 -11.94
N ASP A 228 -22.19 6.95 -11.05
CA ASP A 228 -20.87 6.33 -10.99
C ASP A 228 -20.90 4.84 -11.31
N THR A 229 -19.75 4.31 -11.69
CA THR A 229 -19.48 2.89 -11.87
C THR A 229 -18.32 2.50 -10.98
N VAL A 230 -18.48 1.46 -10.16
CA VAL A 230 -17.46 0.95 -9.24
C VAL A 230 -17.33 -0.55 -9.45
N ASP A 231 -16.12 -1.07 -9.52
CA ASP A 231 -15.86 -2.52 -9.52
C ASP A 231 -14.76 -2.79 -8.50
N GLY A 232 -15.05 -3.57 -7.44
CA GLY A 232 -14.03 -3.98 -6.46
C GLY A 232 -13.07 -5.03 -7.00
N ASN A 233 -13.54 -5.80 -8.00
CA ASN A 233 -12.79 -6.86 -8.63
C ASN A 233 -12.43 -8.02 -7.67
N THR A 234 -11.16 -8.30 -7.35
CA THR A 234 -10.81 -9.46 -6.51
C THR A 234 -10.39 -9.05 -5.11
N GLY A 235 -11.06 -9.59 -4.09
CA GLY A 235 -10.72 -9.29 -2.70
C GLY A 235 -11.96 -9.24 -1.83
N THR A 236 -11.85 -8.57 -0.68
CA THR A 236 -13.00 -8.19 0.16
C THR A 236 -13.10 -6.67 0.19
N ASP A 237 -14.04 -6.13 -0.57
CA ASP A 237 -14.07 -4.71 -0.91
C ASP A 237 -15.13 -3.95 -0.12
N THR A 238 -14.79 -2.72 0.25
CA THR A 238 -15.64 -1.80 1.00
C THR A 238 -16.06 -0.62 0.13
N LEU A 239 -17.36 -0.51 -0.13
CA LEU A 239 -17.93 0.65 -0.81
C LEU A 239 -18.47 1.66 0.21
N ILE A 240 -17.94 2.89 0.19
CA ILE A 240 -18.40 4.01 0.99
C ILE A 240 -19.32 4.89 0.15
N VAL A 241 -20.54 5.10 0.61
CA VAL A 241 -21.54 5.89 -0.11
C VAL A 241 -22.09 6.98 0.79
N ASP A 242 -21.76 8.24 0.48
CA ASP A 242 -22.32 9.42 1.17
C ASP A 242 -23.02 10.38 0.20
N TYR A 243 -24.36 10.28 0.16
CA TYR A 243 -25.20 11.18 -0.62
C TYR A 243 -25.90 12.26 0.24
N THR A 244 -25.42 12.53 1.46
CA THR A 244 -26.09 13.46 2.39
C THR A 244 -26.20 14.90 1.84
N ASN A 245 -25.32 15.28 0.91
CA ASN A 245 -25.32 16.60 0.25
C ASN A 245 -25.91 16.59 -1.17
N ALA A 246 -26.46 15.47 -1.64
CA ALA A 246 -27.02 15.37 -2.98
C ALA A 246 -28.31 16.20 -3.11
N THR A 247 -28.20 17.40 -3.70
CA THR A 247 -29.28 18.39 -3.81
C THR A 247 -30.50 17.95 -4.65
N ASN A 248 -30.38 16.85 -5.40
CA ASN A 248 -31.42 16.30 -6.27
C ASN A 248 -32.13 15.03 -5.73
N LEU A 249 -31.78 14.52 -4.54
CA LEU A 249 -32.40 13.32 -3.96
C LEU A 249 -33.58 13.68 -3.06
N THR A 250 -34.62 14.27 -3.63
CA THR A 250 -35.79 14.77 -2.87
C THR A 250 -36.67 13.68 -2.25
N SER A 251 -36.44 12.38 -2.46
CA SER A 251 -37.17 11.31 -1.73
C SER A 251 -36.45 9.94 -1.77
N GLY A 252 -35.24 9.89 -1.21
CA GLY A 252 -34.64 8.64 -0.73
C GLY A 252 -34.04 7.71 -1.78
N ILE A 253 -33.09 6.93 -1.30
CA ILE A 253 -32.32 5.94 -2.04
C ILE A 253 -32.89 4.55 -1.76
N GLU A 254 -32.93 3.69 -2.79
CA GLU A 254 -33.20 2.27 -2.63
C GLU A 254 -31.98 1.45 -3.06
N ASN A 255 -31.42 0.69 -2.11
CA ASN A 255 -30.58 -0.46 -2.39
C ASN A 255 -31.52 -1.66 -2.56
N THR A 256 -31.69 -2.12 -3.79
CA THR A 256 -32.49 -3.32 -4.05
C THR A 256 -31.61 -4.54 -3.80
N ALA A 257 -31.88 -5.27 -2.71
CA ALA A 257 -31.09 -6.34 -2.09
C ALA A 257 -30.67 -7.55 -2.96
N PHE A 258 -30.81 -7.47 -4.29
CA PHE A 258 -30.43 -8.49 -5.27
C PHE A 258 -29.81 -7.90 -6.55
N THR A 259 -29.37 -6.62 -6.52
CA THR A 259 -28.75 -5.94 -7.67
C THR A 259 -27.57 -5.10 -7.23
N THR A 260 -26.53 -5.05 -8.05
CA THR A 260 -25.33 -4.21 -7.94
C THR A 260 -25.64 -2.73 -8.27
N TYR A 261 -26.80 -2.21 -7.86
CA TYR A 261 -27.28 -0.88 -8.23
C TYR A 261 -27.89 -0.10 -7.07
N ILE A 262 -27.51 1.17 -6.97
CA ILE A 262 -28.21 2.16 -6.14
C ILE A 262 -29.08 3.00 -7.05
N ARG A 263 -30.37 3.10 -6.73
CA ARG A 263 -31.34 3.84 -7.54
C ARG A 263 -31.98 5.00 -6.80
N ASN A 264 -32.26 6.05 -7.56
CA ASN A 264 -33.16 7.10 -7.13
C ASN A 264 -34.61 6.59 -7.21
N ARG A 265 -35.29 6.52 -6.06
CA ARG A 265 -36.68 6.05 -5.97
C ARG A 265 -37.67 6.82 -6.83
N ASN A 266 -37.44 8.11 -7.04
CA ASN A 266 -38.44 9.01 -7.60
C ASN A 266 -38.52 8.89 -9.12
N ASN A 267 -37.38 8.70 -9.77
CA ASN A 267 -37.28 8.68 -11.22
C ASN A 267 -36.75 7.35 -11.76
N GLY A 268 -36.32 6.43 -10.89
CA GLY A 268 -35.80 5.12 -11.25
C GLY A 268 -34.41 5.15 -11.90
N VAL A 269 -33.73 6.29 -11.87
CA VAL A 269 -32.38 6.46 -12.42
C VAL A 269 -31.37 5.74 -11.54
N ASP A 270 -30.52 4.92 -12.15
CA ASP A 270 -29.35 4.33 -11.51
C ASP A 270 -28.34 5.43 -11.18
N LEU A 271 -27.97 5.53 -9.90
CA LEU A 271 -26.98 6.47 -9.39
C LEU A 271 -25.60 5.83 -9.22
N LEU A 272 -25.57 4.52 -9.01
CA LEU A 272 -24.34 3.77 -8.84
C LEU A 272 -24.53 2.37 -9.38
N TYR A 273 -23.55 1.88 -10.13
CA TYR A 273 -23.39 0.47 -10.45
C TYR A 273 -22.13 -0.06 -9.75
N TYR A 274 -22.25 -1.13 -8.95
CA TYR A 274 -21.19 -1.65 -8.08
C TYR A 274 -21.10 -3.19 -8.09
N PRO A 275 -20.64 -3.83 -9.18
CA PRO A 275 -20.26 -5.25 -9.16
C PRO A 275 -19.11 -5.54 -8.19
N ASN A 276 -19.07 -6.80 -7.71
CA ASN A 276 -17.97 -7.35 -6.89
C ASN A 276 -17.64 -6.49 -5.66
N ILE A 277 -18.67 -6.14 -4.89
CA ILE A 277 -18.52 -5.46 -3.60
C ILE A 277 -19.25 -6.29 -2.54
N GLU A 278 -18.58 -6.59 -1.44
CA GLU A 278 -19.19 -7.21 -0.27
C GLU A 278 -20.01 -6.19 0.52
N LEU A 279 -21.29 -6.50 0.74
CA LEU A 279 -22.13 -5.74 1.67
C LEU A 279 -21.81 -6.18 3.11
N VAL A 280 -21.17 -5.29 3.89
CA VAL A 280 -20.95 -5.48 5.33
C VAL A 280 -22.21 -5.13 6.14
#